data_AF-A0A9Q4DBH9-F1
#
_entry.id   AF-A0A9Q4DBH9-F1
#
_cell.length_a   1.000
_cell.length_b   1.000
_cell.length_c   1.000
_cell.angle_alpha   90.00
_cell.angle_beta   90.00
_cell.angle_gamma   90.00
#
_symmetry.space_group_name_H-M   'P 1'
#
loop_
_entity.id
_entity.type
_entity.pdbx_description
1 polymer ?
#
loop_
_entity_poly.entity_id
_entity_poly.type
_entity_poly.pdbx_seq_one_letter_code
_entity_poly.pdbx_strand_id
1 'polypeptide(L)'
;MTVNQAEKLKHIHPIEEITDFEAYYLDWYKDKIIEDRGPEHTDIGKCVYQLKYVYTPQMCQPYSDLPNWLEEAYMEELIKLADFVVQGLKEIDLAFDFIIPAPSFNPRTEFNPHGQVKFIYDLVNVLSAKLGLPYHKRCLFKKDNVTAKDSIVSSENFAASSIRLPKNFSSHSRTGSAQPIGLVIDDLFERGDTAKISLGLLKAKNPGMQFKFLSCTKNKYHGLGKKVQVKISSFQEFTAKNDSQFIKLKVVSPGEFQGKIVRVFSDNAGYDIFKEQLVKHNTNPYNNISFPVDPTFNIKIKEGKGGYIDFFGLLDSPQEPSNQPLDLAPLVDFNPAPNFDPSPVPDPDPYFDFDLPF
;
A
#
# COMPACT_ATOMS: atom_id res chain seq x y z
N MET A 1 -6.40 -25.49 -16.65
CA MET A 1 -7.48 -24.49 -16.59
C MET A 1 -7.68 -23.94 -17.99
N THR A 2 -8.87 -24.09 -18.56
CA THR A 2 -9.17 -23.70 -19.95
C THR A 2 -9.53 -22.21 -20.03
N VAL A 3 -9.07 -21.57 -21.10
CA VAL A 3 -9.07 -20.13 -21.41
C VAL A 3 -10.48 -19.47 -21.42
N ASN A 4 -11.55 -20.22 -21.15
CA ASN A 4 -12.95 -19.77 -21.21
C ASN A 4 -13.58 -19.30 -19.88
N GLN A 5 -12.88 -19.39 -18.74
CA GLN A 5 -13.40 -18.88 -17.45
C GLN A 5 -13.00 -17.42 -17.15
N ALA A 6 -11.85 -16.96 -17.65
CA ALA A 6 -11.37 -15.59 -17.42
C ALA A 6 -12.28 -14.52 -18.06
N GLU A 7 -12.93 -14.83 -19.18
CA GLU A 7 -13.86 -13.89 -19.86
C GLU A 7 -15.22 -13.72 -19.16
N LYS A 8 -15.51 -14.48 -18.09
CA LYS A 8 -16.79 -14.39 -17.35
C LYS A 8 -16.70 -13.63 -16.02
N LEU A 9 -15.49 -13.38 -15.51
CA LEU A 9 -15.31 -12.65 -14.27
C LEU A 9 -15.35 -11.15 -14.56
N LYS A 10 -16.33 -10.46 -14.00
CA LYS A 10 -16.56 -9.04 -14.31
C LYS A 10 -15.93 -8.12 -13.29
N HIS A 11 -15.85 -8.55 -12.04
CA HIS A 11 -15.47 -7.66 -10.94
C HIS A 11 -14.31 -8.18 -10.09
N ILE A 12 -13.91 -9.44 -10.27
CA ILE A 12 -12.87 -10.10 -9.47
C ILE A 12 -11.90 -10.85 -10.38
N HIS A 13 -10.60 -10.72 -10.11
CA HIS A 13 -9.54 -11.23 -10.98
C HIS A 13 -8.44 -11.90 -10.15
N PRO A 14 -7.78 -12.96 -10.67
CA PRO A 14 -6.68 -13.60 -9.97
C PRO A 14 -5.45 -12.68 -9.88
N ILE A 15 -4.70 -12.76 -8.78
CA ILE A 15 -3.40 -12.12 -8.60
C ILE A 15 -2.30 -13.14 -8.92
N GLU A 16 -1.76 -13.09 -10.14
CA GLU A 16 -0.70 -14.00 -10.58
C GLU A 16 0.63 -13.82 -9.84
N GLU A 17 0.85 -12.67 -9.21
CA GLU A 17 2.08 -12.36 -8.46
C GLU A 17 2.20 -13.11 -7.13
N ILE A 18 1.10 -13.67 -6.61
CA ILE A 18 1.06 -14.53 -5.42
C ILE A 18 0.84 -15.97 -5.89
N THR A 19 1.90 -16.77 -5.89
CA THR A 19 1.86 -18.16 -6.37
C THR A 19 1.60 -19.18 -5.27
N ASP A 20 1.93 -18.84 -4.02
CA ASP A 20 1.90 -19.78 -2.89
C ASP A 20 0.53 -19.81 -2.20
N PHE A 21 -0.37 -18.88 -2.57
CA PHE A 21 -1.69 -18.72 -2.00
C PHE A 21 -2.69 -18.37 -3.10
N GLU A 22 -3.94 -18.79 -2.92
CA GLU A 22 -5.05 -18.36 -3.75
C GLU A 22 -5.35 -16.88 -3.48
N ALA A 23 -5.22 -16.04 -4.50
CA ALA A 23 -5.24 -14.59 -4.32
C ALA A 23 -6.02 -13.89 -5.45
N TYR A 24 -6.84 -12.91 -5.05
CA TYR A 24 -7.72 -12.17 -5.95
C TYR A 24 -7.68 -10.66 -5.68
N TYR A 25 -8.09 -9.88 -6.67
CA TYR A 25 -8.35 -8.46 -6.54
C TYR A 25 -9.66 -8.09 -7.20
N LEU A 26 -10.32 -7.03 -6.71
CA LEU A 26 -11.37 -6.35 -7.49
C LEU A 26 -10.79 -5.17 -8.26
N ASP A 27 -11.49 -4.71 -9.29
CA ASP A 27 -10.96 -3.69 -10.20
C ASP A 27 -10.86 -2.29 -9.60
N TRP A 28 -9.73 -1.61 -9.84
CA TRP A 28 -9.51 -0.20 -9.43
C TRP A 28 -9.64 0.81 -10.57
N TYR A 29 -9.05 0.53 -11.72
CA TYR A 29 -9.04 1.44 -12.89
C TYR A 29 -9.87 0.87 -14.03
N LYS A 30 -10.54 1.74 -14.77
CA LYS A 30 -10.99 1.41 -16.13
C LYS A 30 -9.77 1.37 -17.05
N ASP A 31 -9.85 0.58 -18.12
CA ASP A 31 -8.79 0.55 -19.14
C ASP A 31 -8.61 1.87 -19.90
N LYS A 32 -9.61 2.76 -19.83
CA LYS A 32 -9.58 4.08 -20.46
C LYS A 32 -8.72 5.05 -19.66
N ILE A 33 -7.68 5.56 -20.30
CA ILE A 33 -6.89 6.72 -19.83
C ILE A 33 -7.46 7.97 -20.52
N ILE A 34 -7.77 9.00 -19.73
CA ILE A 34 -8.04 10.34 -20.26
C ILE A 34 -6.72 11.09 -20.21
N GLU A 35 -6.19 11.53 -21.35
CA GLU A 35 -4.87 12.18 -21.47
C GLU A 35 -4.67 13.32 -20.45
N ASP A 36 -5.71 14.11 -20.18
CA ASP A 36 -5.65 15.26 -19.27
C ASP A 36 -5.96 14.95 -17.79
N ARG A 37 -6.51 13.78 -17.48
CA ARG A 37 -7.05 13.44 -16.14
C ARG A 37 -6.49 12.14 -15.56
N GLY A 38 -5.70 11.42 -16.35
CA GLY A 38 -5.17 10.12 -15.99
C GLY A 38 -6.21 9.00 -16.11
N PRO A 39 -5.93 7.83 -15.53
CA PRO A 39 -6.80 6.67 -15.60
C PRO A 39 -8.11 6.91 -14.82
N GLU A 40 -9.24 6.62 -15.46
CA GLU A 40 -10.54 6.65 -14.78
C GLU A 40 -10.63 5.53 -13.73
N HIS A 41 -11.26 5.81 -12.58
CA HIS A 41 -11.56 4.80 -11.57
C HIS A 41 -12.83 4.01 -11.93
N THR A 42 -12.84 2.71 -11.62
CA THR A 42 -14.08 1.92 -11.52
C THR A 42 -14.93 2.42 -10.35
N ASP A 43 -16.18 1.99 -10.25
CA ASP A 43 -17.02 2.37 -9.10
C ASP A 43 -16.47 1.82 -7.77
N ILE A 44 -15.85 0.63 -7.79
CA ILE A 44 -15.10 0.07 -6.65
C ILE A 44 -13.91 0.97 -6.30
N GLY A 45 -13.12 1.38 -7.31
CA GLY A 45 -11.99 2.28 -7.12
C GLY A 45 -12.41 3.64 -6.56
N LYS A 46 -13.57 4.17 -6.97
CA LYS A 46 -14.15 5.39 -6.39
C LYS A 46 -14.55 5.19 -4.92
N CYS A 47 -15.23 4.09 -4.57
CA CYS A 47 -15.61 3.80 -3.18
C CYS A 47 -14.38 3.76 -2.27
N VAL A 48 -13.34 3.01 -2.67
CA VAL A 48 -12.11 2.95 -1.87
C VAL A 48 -11.40 4.30 -1.83
N TYR A 49 -11.40 5.08 -2.92
CA TYR A 49 -10.86 6.44 -2.90
C TYR A 49 -11.60 7.34 -1.89
N GLN A 50 -12.93 7.33 -1.89
CA GLN A 50 -13.75 8.09 -0.94
C GLN A 50 -13.46 7.68 0.49
N LEU A 51 -13.49 6.38 0.79
CA LEU A 51 -13.20 5.86 2.13
C LEU A 51 -11.79 6.24 2.59
N LYS A 52 -10.77 5.99 1.77
CA LYS A 52 -9.35 6.13 2.15
C LYS A 52 -8.86 7.58 2.17
N TYR A 53 -9.28 8.41 1.21
CA TYR A 53 -8.71 9.73 0.97
C TYR A 53 -9.67 10.89 1.25
N VAL A 54 -10.97 10.64 1.34
CA VAL A 54 -11.96 11.69 1.64
C VAL A 54 -12.45 11.56 3.08
N TYR A 55 -13.04 10.43 3.46
CA TYR A 55 -13.69 10.29 4.76
C TYR A 55 -12.72 9.94 5.89
N THR A 56 -11.89 8.90 5.74
CA THR A 56 -10.94 8.48 6.80
C THR A 56 -10.08 9.64 7.33
N PRO A 57 -9.52 10.56 6.50
CA PRO A 57 -8.75 11.70 6.99
C PRO A 57 -9.54 12.70 7.83
N GLN A 58 -10.86 12.74 7.69
CA GLN A 58 -11.76 13.60 8.47
C GLN A 58 -12.15 12.96 9.82
N MET A 59 -11.86 11.67 10.00
CA MET A 59 -12.19 10.91 11.22
C MET A 59 -11.11 11.01 12.31
N CYS A 60 -10.61 12.22 12.54
CA CYS A 60 -9.61 12.51 13.59
C CYS A 60 -10.18 12.43 15.00
N GLN A 61 -11.51 12.46 15.16
CA GLN A 61 -12.18 12.34 16.45
C GLN A 61 -12.67 10.89 16.70
N PRO A 62 -12.92 10.51 17.97
CA PRO A 62 -13.67 9.29 18.28
C PRO A 62 -15.01 9.25 17.54
N TYR A 63 -15.53 8.05 17.24
CA TYR A 63 -16.79 7.89 16.50
C TYR A 63 -17.96 8.67 17.13
N SER A 64 -18.01 8.74 18.47
CA SER A 64 -19.05 9.45 19.21
C SER A 64 -19.12 10.96 18.95
N ASP A 65 -18.06 11.53 18.39
CA ASP A 65 -17.89 12.97 18.23
C ASP A 65 -17.86 13.39 16.76
N LEU A 66 -18.09 12.45 15.83
CA LEU A 66 -18.18 12.75 14.40
C LEU A 66 -19.51 13.44 14.07
N PRO A 67 -19.52 14.41 13.15
CA PRO A 67 -20.77 14.92 12.60
C PRO A 67 -21.59 13.78 11.98
N ASN A 68 -22.89 13.68 12.31
CA ASN A 68 -23.76 12.60 11.79
C ASN A 68 -23.66 12.40 10.28
N TRP A 69 -23.60 13.50 9.51
CA TRP A 69 -23.51 13.42 8.05
C TRP A 69 -22.23 12.71 7.56
N LEU A 70 -21.11 12.83 8.30
CA LEU A 70 -19.84 12.21 7.94
C LEU A 70 -19.86 10.72 8.26
N GLU A 71 -20.44 10.36 9.41
CA GLU A 71 -20.64 8.96 9.78
C GLU A 71 -21.57 8.26 8.78
N GLU A 72 -22.71 8.87 8.45
CA GLU A 72 -23.66 8.36 7.46
C GLU A 72 -22.99 8.18 6.09
N ALA A 73 -22.33 9.22 5.56
CA ALA A 73 -21.67 9.16 4.26
C ALA A 73 -20.55 8.11 4.19
N TYR A 74 -19.79 7.96 5.28
CA TYR A 74 -18.76 6.92 5.38
C TYR A 74 -19.37 5.51 5.39
N MET A 75 -20.40 5.30 6.22
CA MET A 75 -21.07 4.00 6.32
C MET A 75 -21.77 3.61 5.02
N GLU A 76 -22.36 4.57 4.31
CA GLU A 76 -22.93 4.33 2.98
C GLU A 76 -21.86 3.84 1.98
N GLU A 77 -20.70 4.50 1.92
CA GLU A 77 -19.61 4.04 1.04
C GLU A 77 -19.02 2.69 1.49
N LEU A 78 -18.95 2.43 2.80
CA LEU A 78 -18.47 1.17 3.34
C LEU A 78 -19.41 0.01 2.97
N ILE A 79 -20.72 0.24 3.04
CA ILE A 79 -21.76 -0.73 2.64
C ILE A 79 -21.68 -0.99 1.13
N LYS A 80 -21.54 0.06 0.31
CA LYS A 80 -21.36 -0.08 -1.16
C LYS A 80 -20.14 -0.93 -1.48
N LEU A 81 -19.00 -0.67 -0.84
CA LEU A 81 -17.79 -1.47 -1.03
C LEU A 81 -18.01 -2.94 -0.62
N ALA A 82 -18.66 -3.17 0.51
CA ALA A 82 -18.98 -4.52 0.97
C ALA A 82 -19.87 -5.26 -0.04
N ASP A 83 -20.84 -4.59 -0.68
CA ASP A 83 -21.68 -5.20 -1.71
C ASP A 83 -20.88 -5.59 -2.95
N PHE A 84 -19.93 -4.77 -3.39
CA PHE A 84 -19.01 -5.14 -4.47
C PHE A 84 -18.14 -6.35 -4.11
N VAL A 85 -17.60 -6.40 -2.89
CA VAL A 85 -16.83 -7.54 -2.40
C VAL A 85 -17.69 -8.81 -2.40
N VAL A 86 -18.90 -8.75 -1.84
CA VAL A 86 -19.82 -9.90 -1.80
C VAL A 86 -20.19 -10.36 -3.20
N GLN A 87 -20.41 -9.44 -4.14
CA GLN A 87 -20.67 -9.77 -5.53
C GLN A 87 -19.48 -10.48 -6.18
N GLY A 88 -18.27 -9.95 -6.03
CA GLY A 88 -17.05 -10.57 -6.55
C GLY A 88 -16.84 -11.98 -5.98
N LEU A 89 -16.99 -12.15 -4.66
CA LEU A 89 -16.86 -13.46 -4.02
C LEU A 89 -17.86 -14.50 -4.56
N LYS A 90 -19.08 -14.08 -4.90
CA LYS A 90 -20.09 -14.94 -5.55
C LYS A 90 -19.72 -15.32 -6.99
N GLU A 91 -19.05 -14.44 -7.74
CA GLU A 91 -18.65 -14.72 -9.13
C GLU A 91 -17.66 -15.88 -9.24
N ILE A 92 -16.81 -16.06 -8.23
CA ILE A 92 -15.78 -17.11 -8.19
C ILE A 92 -16.10 -18.26 -7.22
N ASP A 93 -17.25 -18.21 -6.55
CA ASP A 93 -17.66 -19.18 -5.52
C ASP A 93 -16.54 -19.44 -4.48
N LEU A 94 -15.97 -18.35 -3.94
CA LEU A 94 -14.80 -18.46 -3.07
C LEU A 94 -15.16 -19.10 -1.74
N ALA A 95 -14.60 -20.28 -1.47
CA ALA A 95 -14.73 -20.93 -0.17
C ALA A 95 -13.81 -20.30 0.89
N PHE A 96 -14.39 -19.84 2.00
CA PHE A 96 -13.71 -19.41 3.23
C PHE A 96 -14.66 -19.48 4.44
N ASP A 97 -14.10 -19.59 5.65
CA ASP A 97 -14.86 -19.75 6.90
C ASP A 97 -14.80 -18.52 7.82
N PHE A 98 -13.80 -17.66 7.68
CA PHE A 98 -13.64 -16.44 8.48
C PHE A 98 -12.84 -15.37 7.75
N ILE A 99 -12.92 -14.14 8.24
CA ILE A 99 -12.35 -12.96 7.59
C ILE A 99 -11.27 -12.32 8.48
N ILE A 100 -10.18 -11.87 7.88
CA ILE A 100 -9.06 -11.19 8.55
C ILE A 100 -8.79 -9.88 7.82
N PRO A 101 -8.70 -8.71 8.49
CA PRO A 101 -8.20 -7.51 7.84
C PRO A 101 -6.68 -7.60 7.61
N ALA A 102 -6.19 -7.06 6.50
CA ALA A 102 -4.77 -6.85 6.30
C ALA A 102 -4.19 -5.92 7.39
N PRO A 103 -2.94 -6.14 7.83
CA PRO A 103 -2.39 -5.48 8.99
C PRO A 103 -2.14 -4.01 8.72
N SER A 104 -2.67 -3.15 9.59
CA SER A 104 -2.38 -1.73 9.60
C SER A 104 -1.60 -1.34 10.86
N PHE A 105 -0.85 -0.23 10.78
CA PHE A 105 -0.23 0.37 11.96
C PHE A 105 -1.28 1.10 12.80
N ASN A 106 -1.26 0.85 14.11
CA ASN A 106 -2.11 1.49 15.12
C ASN A 106 -3.60 1.61 14.69
N PRO A 107 -4.28 0.53 14.26
CA PRO A 107 -5.67 0.62 13.80
C PRO A 107 -6.60 0.91 14.97
N ARG A 108 -7.63 1.71 14.71
CA ARG A 108 -8.73 1.93 15.65
C ARG A 108 -9.55 0.64 15.78
N THR A 109 -9.71 0.16 16.99
CA THR A 109 -10.52 -1.02 17.34
C THR A 109 -11.20 -0.77 18.69
N GLU A 110 -12.07 -1.69 19.13
CA GLU A 110 -12.67 -1.61 20.47
C GLU A 110 -11.62 -1.62 21.60
N PHE A 111 -10.47 -2.26 21.38
CA PHE A 111 -9.35 -2.32 22.33
C PHE A 111 -8.30 -1.21 22.11
N ASN A 112 -8.42 -0.46 21.02
CA ASN A 112 -7.57 0.68 20.69
C ASN A 112 -8.43 1.85 20.18
N PRO A 113 -9.28 2.44 21.04
CA PRO A 113 -10.25 3.46 20.62
C PRO A 113 -9.57 4.75 20.12
N HIS A 114 -8.32 4.99 20.51
CA HIS A 114 -7.51 6.13 20.09
C HIS A 114 -6.63 5.83 18.86
N GLY A 115 -6.77 4.65 18.26
CA GLY A 115 -6.08 4.29 17.03
C GLY A 115 -6.50 5.12 15.82
N GLN A 116 -5.75 4.98 14.74
CA GLN A 116 -6.07 5.56 13.44
C GLN A 116 -7.22 4.79 12.79
N VAL A 117 -8.21 5.49 12.26
CA VAL A 117 -9.24 4.84 11.45
C VAL A 117 -8.59 4.16 10.24
N LYS A 118 -8.90 2.88 10.08
CA LYS A 118 -8.49 2.05 8.95
C LYS A 118 -9.74 1.38 8.44
N PHE A 119 -10.31 1.91 7.36
CA PHE A 119 -11.61 1.45 6.86
C PHE A 119 -11.65 -0.06 6.58
N ILE A 120 -10.50 -0.70 6.32
CA ILE A 120 -10.44 -2.15 6.12
C ILE A 120 -10.90 -2.94 7.35
N TYR A 121 -10.64 -2.43 8.56
CA TYR A 121 -11.11 -3.04 9.80
C TYR A 121 -12.63 -2.89 9.95
N ASP A 122 -13.19 -1.76 9.53
CA ASP A 122 -14.64 -1.53 9.55
C ASP A 122 -15.34 -2.34 8.45
N LEU A 123 -14.71 -2.46 7.27
CA LEU A 123 -15.21 -3.27 6.16
C LEU A 123 -15.37 -4.73 6.58
N VAL A 124 -14.40 -5.27 7.33
CA VAL A 124 -14.48 -6.64 7.86
C VAL A 124 -15.69 -6.82 8.79
N ASN A 125 -16.08 -5.82 9.58
CA ASN A 125 -17.31 -5.89 10.38
C ASN A 125 -18.54 -5.98 9.49
N VAL A 126 -18.64 -5.08 8.50
CA VAL A 126 -19.78 -5.04 7.57
C VAL A 126 -19.88 -6.33 6.77
N LEU A 127 -18.76 -6.87 6.29
CA LEU A 127 -18.71 -8.14 5.58
C LEU A 127 -19.07 -9.31 6.47
N SER A 128 -18.56 -9.36 7.69
CA SER A 128 -18.92 -10.37 8.69
C SER A 128 -20.42 -10.41 8.93
N ALA A 129 -21.05 -9.25 9.12
CA ALA A 129 -22.50 -9.14 9.30
C ALA A 129 -23.28 -9.58 8.04
N LYS A 130 -22.88 -9.11 6.85
CA LYS A 130 -23.55 -9.44 5.57
C LYS A 130 -23.41 -10.92 5.20
N LEU A 131 -22.27 -11.53 5.49
CA LEU A 131 -21.98 -12.92 5.15
C LEU A 131 -22.36 -13.88 6.28
N GLY A 132 -22.56 -13.40 7.52
CA GLY A 132 -22.74 -14.21 8.72
C GLY A 132 -21.50 -15.04 9.06
N LEU A 133 -20.30 -14.49 8.84
CA LEU A 133 -19.02 -15.17 9.08
C LEU A 133 -18.26 -14.50 10.22
N PRO A 134 -17.53 -15.24 11.07
CA PRO A 134 -16.68 -14.64 12.09
C PRO A 134 -15.49 -13.88 11.47
N TYR A 135 -14.94 -12.93 12.23
CA TYR A 135 -13.72 -12.21 11.88
C TYR A 135 -12.65 -12.34 12.96
N HIS A 136 -11.39 -12.14 12.57
CA HIS A 136 -10.23 -12.12 13.49
C HIS A 136 -9.39 -10.88 13.23
N LYS A 137 -9.54 -9.83 14.07
CA LYS A 137 -8.82 -8.56 13.91
C LYS A 137 -7.50 -8.50 14.66
N ARG A 138 -7.25 -9.46 15.56
CA ARG A 138 -6.09 -9.51 16.45
C ARG A 138 -5.15 -10.69 16.15
N CYS A 139 -5.15 -11.13 14.90
CA CYS A 139 -4.29 -12.22 14.45
C CYS A 139 -3.08 -11.75 13.62
N LEU A 140 -3.09 -10.50 13.16
CA LEU A 140 -2.08 -9.97 12.26
C LEU A 140 -1.87 -8.47 12.48
N PHE A 141 -0.62 -8.08 12.71
CA PHE A 141 -0.26 -6.75 13.18
C PHE A 141 0.93 -6.18 12.43
N LYS A 142 0.93 -4.85 12.32
CA LYS A 142 2.10 -4.08 11.91
C LYS A 142 2.69 -3.38 13.12
N LYS A 143 3.97 -3.62 13.41
CA LYS A 143 4.66 -3.13 14.61
C LYS A 143 5.05 -1.65 14.53
N ASP A 144 5.17 -1.13 13.31
CA ASP A 144 5.63 0.22 13.02
C ASP A 144 4.86 0.86 11.86
N ASN A 145 5.10 2.15 11.63
CA ASN A 145 4.44 2.90 10.57
C ASN A 145 5.16 2.79 9.20
N VAL A 146 6.03 1.78 9.00
CA VAL A 146 6.85 1.62 7.80
C VAL A 146 5.95 1.32 6.59
N THR A 147 5.63 2.32 5.77
CA THR A 147 4.76 2.10 4.60
C THR A 147 5.58 1.51 3.44
N ALA A 148 4.96 0.61 2.66
CA ALA A 148 5.58 0.06 1.44
C ALA A 148 5.94 1.14 0.40
N LYS A 149 5.29 2.30 0.49
CA LYS A 149 5.53 3.46 -0.38
C LYS A 149 6.84 4.16 -0.06
N ASP A 150 7.22 4.19 1.22
CA ASP A 150 8.38 4.95 1.69
C ASP A 150 9.61 4.06 1.96
N SER A 151 9.44 2.73 2.04
CA SER A 151 10.47 1.81 2.53
C SER A 151 10.22 0.35 2.12
N ILE A 152 11.27 -0.47 2.11
CA ILE A 152 11.14 -1.92 1.97
C ILE A 152 10.52 -2.47 3.26
N VAL A 153 9.41 -3.18 3.14
CA VAL A 153 8.77 -3.84 4.27
C VAL A 153 9.33 -5.25 4.40
N SER A 154 9.72 -5.63 5.62
CA SER A 154 10.24 -6.96 5.95
C SER A 154 9.31 -7.69 6.92
N SER A 155 9.54 -8.99 7.13
CA SER A 155 8.77 -9.79 8.10
C SER A 155 8.89 -9.28 9.53
N GLU A 156 9.97 -8.58 9.87
CA GLU A 156 10.21 -8.03 11.22
C GLU A 156 9.22 -6.91 11.57
N ASN A 157 8.74 -6.16 10.56
CA ASN A 157 7.74 -5.11 10.71
C ASN A 157 6.35 -5.66 11.04
N PHE A 158 6.15 -6.98 10.98
CA PHE A 158 4.86 -7.63 11.22
C PHE A 158 4.92 -8.66 12.33
N ALA A 159 3.76 -8.99 12.88
CA ALA A 159 3.57 -10.10 13.79
C ALA A 159 2.24 -10.80 13.48
N ALA A 160 2.20 -12.12 13.66
CA ALA A 160 0.97 -12.89 13.66
C ALA A 160 0.83 -13.65 14.98
N SER A 161 -0.41 -13.85 15.41
CA SER A 161 -0.77 -14.67 16.57
C SER A 161 -1.55 -15.92 16.13
N SER A 162 -1.74 -16.85 17.08
CA SER A 162 -2.53 -18.04 16.83
C SER A 162 -4.02 -17.70 16.83
N ILE A 163 -4.74 -18.13 15.80
CA ILE A 163 -6.18 -17.96 15.67
C ILE A 163 -6.86 -19.05 16.48
N ARG A 164 -7.76 -18.64 17.38
CA ARG A 164 -8.56 -19.56 18.17
C ARG A 164 -9.89 -19.78 17.49
N LEU A 165 -10.11 -21.01 17.04
CA LEU A 165 -11.40 -21.43 16.54
C LEU A 165 -12.19 -22.14 17.66
N PRO A 166 -13.53 -22.08 17.61
CA PRO A 166 -14.40 -22.84 18.52
C PRO A 166 -14.07 -24.34 18.45
N LYS A 167 -14.14 -25.06 19.58
CA LYS A 167 -13.87 -26.52 19.59
C LYS A 167 -14.76 -27.32 18.63
N ASN A 168 -15.95 -26.81 18.34
CA ASN A 168 -16.94 -27.36 17.42
C ASN A 168 -16.92 -26.67 16.03
N PHE A 169 -15.82 -26.03 15.65
CA PHE A 169 -15.73 -25.30 14.37
C PHE A 169 -16.06 -26.18 13.16
N SER A 170 -15.70 -27.47 13.17
CA SER A 170 -16.06 -28.40 12.08
C SER A 170 -17.57 -28.47 11.83
N SER A 171 -18.41 -28.28 12.86
CA SER A 171 -19.87 -28.21 12.72
C SER A 171 -20.37 -26.85 12.21
N HIS A 172 -19.50 -25.83 12.18
CA HIS A 172 -19.80 -24.46 11.77
C HIS A 172 -19.08 -24.06 10.48
N SER A 173 -18.14 -24.89 10.01
CA SER A 173 -17.44 -24.66 8.75
C SER A 173 -18.46 -24.64 7.62
N ARG A 174 -18.44 -23.55 6.86
CA ARG A 174 -19.32 -23.37 5.71
C ARG A 174 -18.71 -23.92 4.43
N THR A 175 -17.42 -24.20 4.45
CA THR A 175 -16.68 -24.69 3.29
C THR A 175 -16.71 -26.22 3.17
N GLY A 176 -17.02 -26.94 4.26
CA GLY A 176 -16.90 -28.40 4.31
C GLY A 176 -15.44 -28.89 4.20
N SER A 177 -14.47 -27.97 4.28
CA SER A 177 -13.05 -28.26 4.19
C SER A 177 -12.56 -29.00 5.44
N ALA A 178 -11.58 -29.90 5.26
CA ALA A 178 -10.88 -30.54 6.36
C ALA A 178 -10.05 -29.55 7.20
N GLN A 179 -9.71 -28.39 6.61
CA GLN A 179 -8.96 -27.33 7.27
C GLN A 179 -9.74 -26.00 7.21
N PRO A 180 -9.82 -25.27 8.32
CA PRO A 180 -10.38 -23.91 8.34
C PRO A 180 -9.69 -22.99 7.33
N ILE A 181 -10.47 -22.18 6.61
CA ILE A 181 -9.96 -21.29 5.57
C ILE A 181 -10.21 -19.83 5.97
N GLY A 182 -9.15 -19.05 6.16
CA GLY A 182 -9.23 -17.62 6.41
C GLY A 182 -9.07 -16.78 5.14
N LEU A 183 -9.90 -15.75 4.97
CA LEU A 183 -9.76 -14.76 3.89
C LEU A 183 -9.14 -13.47 4.45
N VAL A 184 -7.92 -13.15 4.04
CA VAL A 184 -7.26 -11.87 4.34
C VAL A 184 -7.73 -10.82 3.34
N ILE A 185 -8.33 -9.72 3.82
CA ILE A 185 -8.86 -8.64 2.98
C ILE A 185 -8.01 -7.38 3.14
N ASP A 186 -7.49 -6.89 2.02
CA ASP A 186 -6.66 -5.69 1.93
C ASP A 186 -7.34 -4.57 1.15
N ASP A 187 -6.92 -3.33 1.36
CA ASP A 187 -7.46 -2.18 0.64
C ASP A 187 -6.90 -2.06 -0.78
N LEU A 188 -5.59 -2.25 -0.95
CA LEU A 188 -4.86 -2.00 -2.20
C LEU A 188 -3.68 -2.96 -2.37
N PHE A 189 -3.76 -3.79 -3.40
CA PHE A 189 -2.67 -4.62 -3.84
C PHE A 189 -1.70 -3.82 -4.73
N GLU A 190 -0.42 -3.74 -4.31
CA GLU A 190 0.66 -3.11 -5.07
C GLU A 190 1.64 -4.14 -5.68
N ARG A 191 2.76 -4.44 -5.00
CA ARG A 191 3.73 -5.47 -5.40
C ARG A 191 3.47 -6.84 -4.75
N GLY A 192 2.62 -6.85 -3.72
CA GLY A 192 2.28 -8.05 -2.95
C GLY A 192 3.22 -8.37 -1.78
N ASP A 193 4.19 -7.52 -1.46
CA ASP A 193 5.11 -7.72 -0.32
C ASP A 193 4.35 -7.91 0.99
N THR A 194 3.43 -6.97 1.31
CA THR A 194 2.59 -7.05 2.52
C THR A 194 1.72 -8.29 2.53
N ALA A 195 1.11 -8.66 1.40
CA ALA A 195 0.27 -9.85 1.29
C ALA A 195 1.08 -11.13 1.55
N LYS A 196 2.23 -11.30 0.88
CA LYS A 196 3.10 -12.48 1.02
C LYS A 196 3.62 -12.65 2.44
N ILE A 197 4.12 -11.56 3.04
CA ILE A 197 4.61 -11.58 4.42
C ILE A 197 3.48 -11.94 5.39
N SER A 198 2.31 -11.31 5.22
CA SER A 198 1.13 -11.54 6.06
C SER A 198 0.64 -12.99 6.03
N LEU A 199 0.45 -13.53 4.83
CA LEU A 199 -0.02 -14.90 4.62
C LEU A 199 1.02 -15.92 5.12
N GLY A 200 2.31 -15.66 4.87
CA GLY A 200 3.40 -16.50 5.36
C GLY A 200 3.45 -16.55 6.89
N LEU A 201 3.34 -15.41 7.57
CA LEU A 201 3.30 -15.35 9.03
C LEU A 201 2.08 -16.06 9.62
N LEU A 202 0.90 -15.85 9.02
CA LEU A 202 -0.32 -16.54 9.44
C LEU A 202 -0.19 -18.06 9.29
N LYS A 203 0.33 -18.54 8.16
CA LYS A 203 0.52 -19.98 7.90
C LYS A 203 1.54 -20.59 8.85
N ALA A 204 2.63 -19.88 9.16
CA ALA A 204 3.65 -20.34 10.10
C ALA A 204 3.09 -20.46 11.53
N LYS A 205 2.24 -19.52 11.96
CA LYS A 205 1.60 -19.55 13.28
C LYS A 205 0.40 -20.50 13.37
N ASN A 206 -0.25 -20.76 12.25
CA ASN A 206 -1.48 -21.57 12.17
C ASN A 206 -1.34 -22.67 11.09
N PRO A 207 -0.44 -23.66 11.29
CA PRO A 207 -0.10 -24.64 10.24
C PRO A 207 -1.29 -25.51 9.79
N GLY A 208 -2.28 -25.72 10.67
CA GLY A 208 -3.51 -26.47 10.37
C GLY A 208 -4.60 -25.70 9.63
N MET A 209 -4.37 -24.43 9.28
CA MET A 209 -5.33 -23.58 8.57
C MET A 209 -4.85 -23.26 7.15
N GLN A 210 -5.78 -22.88 6.29
CA GLN A 210 -5.49 -22.33 4.96
C GLN A 210 -5.80 -20.83 4.96
N PHE A 211 -5.08 -20.09 4.12
CA PHE A 211 -5.27 -18.65 3.98
C PHE A 211 -5.37 -18.29 2.50
N LYS A 212 -6.34 -17.44 2.21
CA LYS A 212 -6.56 -16.83 0.90
C LYS A 212 -6.43 -15.32 1.03
N PHE A 213 -6.23 -14.65 -0.10
CA PHE A 213 -6.08 -13.20 -0.13
C PHE A 213 -7.07 -12.57 -1.09
N LEU A 214 -7.69 -11.48 -0.65
CA LEU A 214 -8.50 -10.61 -1.48
C LEU A 214 -8.02 -9.19 -1.25
N SER A 215 -7.67 -8.48 -2.32
CA SER A 215 -7.61 -7.03 -2.26
C SER A 215 -8.88 -6.44 -2.84
N CYS A 216 -9.43 -5.42 -2.18
CA CYS A 216 -10.52 -4.65 -2.76
C CYS A 216 -10.09 -4.05 -4.10
N THR A 217 -8.79 -3.81 -4.31
CA THR A 217 -8.31 -3.04 -5.43
C THR A 217 -6.90 -3.42 -5.83
N LYS A 218 -6.59 -3.52 -7.13
CA LYS A 218 -5.21 -3.69 -7.60
C LYS A 218 -4.72 -2.43 -8.28
N ASN A 219 -3.59 -1.92 -7.82
CA ASN A 219 -2.94 -0.84 -8.52
C ASN A 219 -2.30 -1.36 -9.81
N LYS A 220 -2.89 -1.05 -10.97
CA LYS A 220 -2.31 -1.34 -12.29
C LYS A 220 -0.89 -0.75 -12.47
N TYR A 221 -0.50 0.21 -11.63
CA TYR A 221 0.78 0.91 -11.68
C TYR A 221 1.74 0.57 -10.51
N HIS A 222 1.46 -0.47 -9.71
CA HIS A 222 2.31 -0.91 -8.58
C HIS A 222 2.66 0.18 -7.54
N GLY A 223 1.80 1.19 -7.39
CA GLY A 223 1.97 2.29 -6.43
C GLY A 223 1.61 3.65 -7.04
N LEU A 224 1.48 4.66 -6.18
CA LEU A 224 1.76 6.04 -6.59
C LEU A 224 3.29 6.09 -6.62
N GLY A 225 3.93 6.13 -7.79
CA GLY A 225 5.40 6.01 -7.93
C GLY A 225 6.19 6.71 -6.82
N LYS A 226 7.27 6.09 -6.34
CA LYS A 226 8.08 6.57 -5.21
C LYS A 226 8.62 7.97 -5.51
N LYS A 227 8.45 8.89 -4.57
CA LYS A 227 8.99 10.25 -4.70
C LYS A 227 10.50 10.21 -4.46
N VAL A 228 11.27 10.73 -5.40
CA VAL A 228 12.72 10.82 -5.29
C VAL A 228 13.21 12.17 -5.80
N GLN A 229 14.37 12.58 -5.32
CA GLN A 229 15.12 13.69 -5.89
C GLN A 229 16.13 13.15 -6.89
N VAL A 230 16.19 13.77 -8.07
CA VAL A 230 17.12 13.40 -9.14
C VAL A 230 17.89 14.60 -9.68
N LYS A 231 19.06 14.34 -10.27
CA LYS A 231 19.83 15.29 -11.07
C LYS A 231 20.05 14.73 -12.46
N ILE A 232 20.26 15.59 -13.45
CA ILE A 232 20.72 15.16 -14.77
C ILE A 232 22.07 14.44 -14.59
N SER A 233 22.15 13.16 -14.96
CA SER A 233 23.37 12.37 -14.74
C SER A 233 24.42 12.60 -15.81
N SER A 234 23.99 13.12 -16.97
CA SER A 234 24.82 13.40 -18.13
C SER A 234 24.10 14.43 -18.99
N PHE A 235 24.75 15.55 -19.29
CA PHE A 235 24.21 16.66 -20.08
C PHE A 235 24.22 16.36 -21.59
N GLN A 236 23.89 15.12 -21.97
CA GLN A 236 23.68 14.73 -23.36
C GLN A 236 22.43 13.85 -23.48
N GLU A 237 21.79 13.92 -24.64
CA GLU A 237 20.72 12.98 -25.03
C GLU A 237 21.35 11.65 -25.49
N PHE A 238 20.65 10.55 -25.24
CA PHE A 238 21.06 9.22 -25.64
C PHE A 238 20.02 8.62 -26.59
N THR A 239 20.47 7.72 -27.47
CA THR A 239 19.60 6.98 -28.38
C THR A 239 19.59 5.51 -27.99
N ALA A 240 18.41 4.92 -27.82
CA ALA A 240 18.23 3.51 -27.54
C ALA A 240 18.28 2.66 -28.83
N LYS A 241 18.31 1.33 -28.71
CA LYS A 241 18.38 0.41 -29.87
C LYS A 241 17.16 0.47 -30.80
N ASN A 242 16.03 0.98 -30.29
CA ASN A 242 14.79 1.19 -31.02
C ASN A 242 14.66 2.64 -31.52
N ASP A 243 15.77 3.37 -31.61
CA ASP A 243 15.87 4.77 -32.03
C ASP A 243 15.15 5.79 -31.13
N SER A 244 14.55 5.37 -30.02
CA SER A 244 13.96 6.29 -29.05
C SER A 244 15.04 7.09 -28.32
N GLN A 245 14.86 8.41 -28.27
CA GLN A 245 15.74 9.29 -27.50
C GLN A 245 15.41 9.20 -26.01
N PHE A 246 16.42 9.36 -25.15
CA PHE A 246 16.22 9.40 -23.71
C PHE A 246 17.28 10.23 -22.98
N ILE A 247 16.90 10.73 -21.81
CA ILE A 247 17.76 11.45 -20.87
C ILE A 247 17.97 10.57 -19.63
N LYS A 248 19.17 10.60 -19.07
CA LYS A 248 19.51 9.87 -17.83
C LYS A 248 19.49 10.82 -16.64
N LEU A 249 18.77 10.43 -15.60
CA LEU A 249 18.74 11.12 -14.32
C LEU A 249 19.32 10.21 -13.23
N LYS A 250 20.08 10.76 -12.29
CA LYS A 250 20.63 10.04 -11.14
C LYS A 250 19.86 10.41 -9.89
N VAL A 251 19.41 9.42 -9.13
CA VAL A 251 18.75 9.63 -7.84
C VAL A 251 19.77 10.09 -6.80
N VAL A 252 19.48 11.21 -6.14
CA VAL A 252 20.32 11.83 -5.11
C VAL A 252 19.69 11.79 -3.72
N SER A 253 18.37 11.62 -3.62
CA SER A 253 17.72 11.41 -2.32
C SER A 253 18.25 10.13 -1.65
N PRO A 254 18.51 10.16 -0.32
CA PRO A 254 18.95 8.97 0.41
C PRO A 254 17.88 7.87 0.36
N GLY A 255 18.32 6.61 0.39
CA GLY A 255 17.45 5.43 0.40
C GLY A 255 17.77 4.40 -0.69
N GLU A 256 16.85 3.45 -0.90
CA GLU A 256 17.01 2.28 -1.78
C GLU A 256 17.43 2.60 -3.23
N PHE A 257 17.02 3.76 -3.73
CA PHE A 257 17.30 4.19 -5.11
C PHE A 257 18.49 5.13 -5.22
N GLN A 258 19.12 5.52 -4.11
CA GLN A 258 20.25 6.44 -4.13
C GLN A 258 21.34 5.96 -5.09
N GLY A 259 21.74 6.83 -6.00
CA GLY A 259 22.75 6.52 -7.01
C GLY A 259 22.26 5.72 -8.22
N LYS A 260 21.04 5.19 -8.21
CA LYS A 260 20.46 4.49 -9.38
C LYS A 260 20.12 5.48 -10.50
N ILE A 261 20.05 4.97 -11.73
CA ILE A 261 19.79 5.74 -12.95
C ILE A 261 18.35 5.53 -13.41
N VAL A 262 17.65 6.63 -13.60
CA VAL A 262 16.32 6.72 -14.22
C VAL A 262 16.50 7.10 -15.68
N ARG A 263 15.81 6.41 -16.59
CA ARG A 263 15.78 6.78 -18.02
C ARG A 263 14.45 7.43 -18.35
N VAL A 264 14.49 8.64 -18.89
CA VAL A 264 13.30 9.39 -19.35
C VAL A 264 13.32 9.37 -20.87
N PHE A 265 12.40 8.63 -21.49
CA PHE A 265 12.30 8.51 -22.95
C PHE A 265 11.49 9.66 -23.55
N SER A 266 11.70 9.93 -24.84
CA SER A 266 11.11 11.06 -25.57
C SER A 266 9.59 11.03 -25.71
N ASP A 267 8.97 9.88 -25.50
CA ASP A 267 7.52 9.70 -25.47
C ASP A 267 6.90 10.03 -24.09
N ASN A 268 7.72 10.42 -23.11
CA ASN A 268 7.27 10.76 -21.78
C ASN A 268 7.02 12.28 -21.62
N ALA A 269 5.91 12.66 -21.01
CA ALA A 269 5.54 14.06 -20.76
C ALA A 269 6.59 14.88 -19.96
N GLY A 270 7.45 14.24 -19.16
CA GLY A 270 8.54 14.92 -18.45
C GLY A 270 9.79 15.17 -19.29
N TYR A 271 9.93 14.55 -20.46
CA TYR A 271 11.15 14.58 -21.26
C TYR A 271 11.54 15.99 -21.72
N ASP A 272 10.57 16.76 -22.25
CA ASP A 272 10.84 18.10 -22.77
C ASP A 272 11.36 19.06 -21.71
N ILE A 273 10.91 18.90 -20.46
CA ILE A 273 11.38 19.70 -19.32
C ILE A 273 12.85 19.40 -19.02
N PHE A 274 13.26 18.13 -19.02
CA PHE A 274 14.67 17.77 -18.84
C PHE A 274 15.52 18.18 -20.04
N LYS A 275 14.97 18.08 -21.26
CA LYS A 275 15.63 18.50 -22.49
C LYS A 275 15.90 20.00 -22.52
N GLU A 276 14.93 20.82 -22.11
CA GLU A 276 15.09 22.27 -22.01
C GLU A 276 16.21 22.63 -21.01
N GLN A 277 16.28 21.93 -19.87
CA GLN A 277 17.33 22.14 -18.87
C GLN A 277 18.71 21.72 -19.38
N LEU A 278 18.77 20.65 -20.17
CA LEU A 278 19.98 20.20 -20.84
C LEU A 278 20.47 21.22 -21.88
N VAL A 279 19.56 21.79 -22.67
CA VAL A 279 19.88 22.87 -23.62
C VAL A 279 20.35 24.14 -22.88
N LYS A 280 19.65 24.56 -21.83
CA LYS A 280 20.05 25.71 -21.00
C LYS A 280 21.45 25.54 -20.42
N HIS A 281 21.77 24.37 -19.89
CA HIS A 281 23.10 24.05 -19.40
C HIS A 281 24.16 24.14 -20.52
N ASN A 282 23.88 23.54 -21.69
CA ASN A 282 24.85 23.46 -22.79
C ASN A 282 25.06 24.78 -23.56
N THR A 283 24.07 25.68 -23.54
CA THR A 283 24.10 26.97 -24.25
C THR A 283 24.57 28.14 -23.37
N ASN A 284 24.83 27.91 -22.07
CA ASN A 284 25.29 28.97 -21.17
C ASN A 284 26.74 29.40 -21.53
N PRO A 285 26.99 30.67 -21.89
CA PRO A 285 28.30 31.14 -22.35
C PRO A 285 29.40 31.11 -21.26
N TYR A 286 29.06 30.83 -20.00
CA TYR A 286 29.99 30.75 -18.88
C TYR A 286 30.50 29.33 -18.58
N ASN A 287 30.79 28.53 -19.60
CA ASN A 287 31.36 27.16 -19.47
C ASN A 287 32.74 27.06 -18.77
N ASN A 288 33.23 28.13 -18.13
CA ASN A 288 34.47 28.16 -17.33
C ASN A 288 34.29 28.72 -15.91
N ILE A 289 33.05 29.03 -15.47
CA ILE A 289 32.78 29.34 -14.07
C ILE A 289 31.79 28.30 -13.57
N SER A 290 32.24 27.51 -12.59
CA SER A 290 31.41 26.55 -11.86
C SER A 290 30.20 27.30 -11.27
N PHE A 291 29.07 27.30 -12.00
CA PHE A 291 27.81 27.76 -11.42
C PHE A 291 27.38 26.78 -10.33
N PRO A 292 26.73 27.27 -9.26
CA PRO A 292 26.53 26.51 -8.06
C PRO A 292 25.39 25.51 -8.28
N VAL A 293 25.73 24.23 -8.24
CA VAL A 293 24.81 23.10 -8.01
C VAL A 293 23.83 22.81 -9.16
N ASP A 294 24.08 21.71 -9.88
CA ASP A 294 23.14 21.13 -10.86
C ASP A 294 21.69 21.09 -10.30
N PRO A 295 20.67 21.49 -11.10
CA PRO A 295 19.30 21.53 -10.65
C PRO A 295 18.84 20.14 -10.21
N THR A 296 18.14 20.13 -9.08
CA THR A 296 17.53 18.91 -8.54
C THR A 296 16.05 18.91 -8.86
N PHE A 297 15.52 17.78 -9.29
CA PHE A 297 14.13 17.62 -9.65
C PHE A 297 13.45 16.64 -8.70
N ASN A 298 12.25 16.99 -8.24
CA ASN A 298 11.38 16.06 -7.53
C ASN A 298 10.55 15.30 -8.57
N ILE A 299 10.77 13.98 -8.64
CA ILE A 299 10.06 13.12 -9.59
C ILE A 299 9.42 11.94 -8.86
N LYS A 300 8.42 11.33 -9.49
CA LYS A 300 7.97 9.98 -9.15
C LYS A 300 8.71 8.98 -10.03
N ILE A 301 9.23 7.93 -9.41
CA ILE A 301 9.81 6.78 -10.11
C ILE A 301 9.01 5.51 -9.83
N LYS A 302 9.10 4.55 -10.73
CA LYS A 302 8.62 3.18 -10.49
C LYS A 302 9.70 2.18 -10.87
N GLU A 303 9.70 1.05 -10.18
CA GLU A 303 10.54 -0.08 -10.58
C GLU A 303 9.86 -0.78 -11.77
N GLY A 304 10.54 -0.77 -12.91
CA GLY A 304 10.13 -1.39 -14.14
C GLY A 304 10.56 -2.86 -14.23
N LYS A 305 10.11 -3.55 -15.28
CA LYS A 305 10.49 -4.95 -15.53
C LYS A 305 12.02 -5.09 -15.68
N GLY A 306 12.60 -6.09 -15.02
CA GLY A 306 14.05 -6.35 -15.09
C GLY A 306 14.91 -5.45 -14.20
N GLY A 307 14.34 -4.82 -13.17
CA GLY A 307 15.09 -4.02 -12.18
C GLY A 307 15.48 -2.62 -12.66
N TYR A 308 14.93 -2.17 -13.79
CA TYR A 308 15.09 -0.80 -14.26
C TYR A 308 14.20 0.17 -13.47
N ILE A 309 14.54 1.45 -13.50
CA ILE A 309 13.72 2.51 -12.89
C ILE A 309 13.15 3.36 -14.01
N ASP A 310 11.82 3.37 -14.10
CA ASP A 310 11.09 4.18 -15.05
C ASP A 310 10.64 5.48 -14.40
N PHE A 311 10.71 6.56 -15.18
CA PHE A 311 10.08 7.81 -14.82
C PHE A 311 8.55 7.67 -14.84
N PHE A 312 7.90 8.17 -13.78
CA PHE A 312 6.44 8.05 -13.61
C PHE A 312 5.71 9.39 -13.63
N GLY A 313 6.39 10.50 -13.31
CA GLY A 313 5.79 11.83 -13.39
C GLY A 313 6.59 12.90 -12.65
N LEU A 314 6.33 14.17 -12.97
CA LEU A 314 6.87 15.31 -12.23
C LEU A 314 6.05 15.56 -10.97
N LEU A 315 6.70 16.05 -9.92
CA LEU A 315 6.03 16.49 -8.69
C LEU A 315 5.87 18.00 -8.63
N ASP A 316 6.86 18.76 -9.12
CA ASP A 316 6.87 20.23 -9.23
C ASP A 316 7.89 20.67 -10.31
N SER A 317 7.80 21.92 -10.77
CA SER A 317 8.82 22.60 -11.60
C SER A 317 10.18 22.69 -10.89
N PRO A 318 11.32 22.83 -11.60
CA PRO A 318 12.65 22.87 -10.99
C PRO A 318 12.72 23.92 -9.88
N GLN A 319 13.09 23.47 -8.67
CA GLN A 319 13.34 24.36 -7.54
C GLN A 319 14.82 24.74 -7.53
N GLU A 320 15.12 26.04 -7.44
CA GLU A 320 16.47 26.48 -7.12
C GLU A 320 16.87 25.93 -5.74
N PRO A 321 18.12 25.47 -5.57
CA PRO A 321 18.57 24.95 -4.29
C PRO A 321 18.50 26.06 -3.23
N SER A 322 17.74 25.84 -2.16
CA SER A 322 17.75 26.73 -1.01
C SER A 322 19.11 26.61 -0.30
N ASN A 323 19.95 27.64 -0.39
CA ASN A 323 21.13 27.81 0.46
C ASN A 323 20.73 28.20 1.89
N GLN A 324 19.83 27.46 2.52
CA GLN A 324 19.62 27.57 3.95
C GLN A 324 20.45 26.48 4.63
N PRO A 325 21.40 26.84 5.53
CA PRO A 325 22.03 25.86 6.39
C PRO A 325 20.92 25.14 7.16
N LEU A 326 21.00 23.80 7.20
CA LEU A 326 20.18 22.98 8.09
C LEU A 326 20.36 23.55 9.50
N ASP A 327 19.27 24.07 10.06
CA ASP A 327 19.20 24.54 11.44
C ASP A 327 19.26 23.29 12.34
N LEU A 328 20.47 22.75 12.53
CA LEU A 328 20.78 21.82 13.60
C LEU A 328 20.76 22.65 14.88
N ALA A 329 19.57 22.75 15.48
CA ALA A 329 19.39 23.34 16.80
C ALA A 329 20.39 22.72 17.79
N PRO A 330 20.95 23.50 18.73
CA PRO A 330 21.97 23.01 19.65
C PRO A 330 21.39 21.94 20.58
N LEU A 331 22.23 20.95 20.89
CA LEU A 331 22.04 20.06 22.04
C LEU A 331 21.73 20.90 23.28
N VAL A 332 20.51 20.74 23.82
CA VAL A 332 20.19 21.18 25.17
C VAL A 332 20.36 19.97 26.07
N ASP A 333 21.38 20.04 26.92
CA ASP A 333 21.59 19.15 28.07
C ASP A 333 20.32 19.06 28.91
N PHE A 334 19.77 17.85 29.03
CA PHE A 334 18.87 17.51 30.12
C PHE A 334 19.56 16.51 31.05
N ASN A 335 19.82 16.98 32.27
CA ASN A 335 20.34 16.22 33.39
C ASN A 335 19.45 15.00 33.74
N PRO A 336 20.00 13.98 34.43
CA PRO A 336 19.44 12.64 34.50
C PRO A 336 18.28 12.53 35.51
N ALA A 337 17.24 11.79 35.13
CA ALA A 337 16.20 11.32 36.04
C ALA A 337 16.69 10.09 36.84
N PRO A 338 16.13 9.83 38.03
CA PRO A 338 16.72 8.96 39.04
C PRO A 338 16.53 7.47 38.75
N ASN A 339 17.47 6.67 39.25
CA ASN A 339 17.46 5.21 39.29
C ASN A 339 16.08 4.65 39.68
N PHE A 340 15.48 3.89 38.78
CA PHE A 340 14.50 2.86 39.12
C PHE A 340 15.13 1.50 38.79
N ASP A 341 15.29 0.69 39.82
CA ASP A 341 15.73 -0.71 39.71
C ASP A 341 14.81 -1.50 38.76
N PRO A 342 15.36 -2.43 37.97
CA PRO A 342 14.56 -3.26 37.08
C PRO A 342 13.75 -4.26 37.91
N SER A 343 12.44 -4.09 37.95
CA SER A 343 11.53 -5.16 38.35
C SER A 343 11.60 -6.29 37.32
N PRO A 344 11.48 -7.56 37.74
CA PRO A 344 11.77 -8.72 36.90
C PRO A 344 10.83 -8.80 35.70
N VAL A 345 11.41 -9.22 34.57
CA VAL A 345 10.72 -9.52 33.32
C VAL A 345 9.51 -10.43 33.59
N PRO A 346 8.28 -9.99 33.32
CA PRO A 346 7.16 -10.91 33.18
C PRO A 346 7.30 -11.58 31.81
N ASP A 347 7.27 -12.91 31.82
CA ASP A 347 7.17 -13.79 30.66
C ASP A 347 6.16 -13.23 29.63
N PRO A 348 6.53 -12.97 28.36
CA PRO A 348 5.58 -12.44 27.38
C PRO A 348 4.92 -13.57 26.60
N ASP A 349 3.93 -14.21 27.21
CA ASP A 349 2.77 -14.72 26.49
C ASP A 349 1.56 -14.53 27.42
N PRO A 350 0.51 -13.76 27.03
CA PRO A 350 -0.25 -14.11 25.83
C PRO A 350 -0.97 -12.93 25.12
N TYR A 351 -0.65 -12.65 23.86
CA TYR A 351 -1.59 -11.94 22.98
C TYR A 351 -2.60 -12.93 22.41
N PHE A 352 -3.61 -13.29 23.21
CA PHE A 352 -4.74 -14.08 22.74
C PHE A 352 -5.73 -13.20 21.96
N ASP A 353 -6.15 -13.71 20.80
CA ASP A 353 -7.29 -13.21 20.05
C ASP A 353 -8.58 -13.58 20.81
N PHE A 354 -9.28 -12.58 21.35
CA PHE A 354 -10.52 -12.74 22.12
C PHE A 354 -11.75 -12.27 21.33
N ASP A 355 -11.61 -12.03 20.03
CA ASP A 355 -12.68 -11.46 19.21
C ASP A 355 -13.61 -12.59 18.72
N LEU A 356 -14.58 -13.00 19.54
CA LEU A 356 -15.71 -13.80 19.07
C LEU A 356 -17.01 -13.32 19.71
N PRO A 357 -17.92 -12.67 18.96
CA PRO A 357 -19.34 -12.75 19.25
C PRO A 357 -19.81 -14.10 18.69
N PHE A 358 -20.12 -15.04 19.59
CA PHE A 358 -20.88 -16.24 19.24
C PHE A 358 -22.37 -15.92 19.19
#